data_AF-A0AAV2RNI3-F1
#
_entry.id   AF-A0AAV2RNI3-F1
#
_cell.length_a   1.000
_cell.length_b   1.000
_cell.length_c   1.000
_cell.angle_alpha   90.00
_cell.angle_beta   90.00
_cell.angle_gamma   90.00
#
_symmetry.space_group_name_H-M   'P 1'
#
loop_
_entity.id
_entity.type
_entity.pdbx_description
1 polymer ?
#
loop_
_entity_poly.entity_id
_entity_poly.type
_entity_poly.pdbx_seq_one_letter_code
_entity_poly.pdbx_strand_id
1 'polypeptide(L)'
;DGADNIEEISSGFIHHLDLSIEVDLKERWDWAISIEVGEHIPPEREDVFIDNIAKHACKGIVLSWAVPGQQGNGHINNRYNSHIIEQLKKRGFHHGLAEQTFLRKYLSFAHLLNTIMVFIA
;
A
#
# COMPACT_ATOMS: atom_id res chain seq x y z
N ASP A 1 8.06 9.65 -9.69
CA ASP A 1 6.82 10.02 -10.39
C ASP A 1 6.21 11.22 -9.67
N GLY A 2 5.38 12.01 -10.35
CA GLY A 2 4.76 13.22 -9.80
C GLY A 2 5.25 14.52 -10.44
N ALA A 3 4.47 15.58 -10.26
CA ALA A 3 4.83 16.94 -10.68
C ALA A 3 5.50 17.68 -9.51
N ASP A 4 6.61 18.39 -9.77
CA ASP A 4 7.37 19.12 -8.75
C ASP A 4 6.52 20.20 -8.04
N ASN A 5 5.49 20.72 -8.72
CA ASN A 5 4.59 21.76 -8.21
C ASN A 5 3.22 21.22 -7.74
N ILE A 6 3.10 19.90 -7.50
CA ILE A 6 1.80 19.29 -7.16
C ILE A 6 1.23 19.82 -5.84
N GLU A 7 2.07 20.17 -4.87
CA GLU A 7 1.62 20.70 -3.58
C GLU A 7 0.96 22.06 -3.75
N GLU A 8 1.53 22.93 -4.59
CA GLU A 8 0.97 24.24 -4.91
C GLU A 8 -0.35 24.10 -5.67
N ILE A 9 -0.36 23.31 -6.76
CA ILE A 9 -1.55 23.14 -7.61
C ILE A 9 -2.70 22.47 -6.84
N SER A 10 -2.38 21.59 -5.90
CA SER A 10 -3.38 20.91 -5.07
C SER A 10 -3.78 21.70 -3.84
N SER A 11 -3.22 22.91 -3.62
CA SER A 11 -3.44 23.70 -2.41
C SER A 11 -3.13 22.93 -1.12
N GLY A 12 -2.09 22.11 -1.15
CA GLY A 12 -1.68 21.25 -0.04
C GLY A 12 -2.58 20.04 0.18
N PHE A 13 -3.36 19.61 -0.82
CA PHE A 13 -4.13 18.35 -0.73
C PHE A 13 -3.28 17.13 -1.10
N ILE A 14 -2.30 17.30 -1.99
CA ILE A 14 -1.34 16.27 -2.40
C ILE A 14 0.05 16.68 -1.89
N HIS A 15 0.77 15.73 -1.31
CA HIS A 15 2.11 15.94 -0.75
C HIS A 15 3.13 14.96 -1.32
N HIS A 16 4.37 15.41 -1.40
CA HIS A 16 5.51 14.54 -1.65
C HIS A 16 6.00 13.91 -0.35
N LEU A 17 6.15 12.57 -0.33
CA LEU A 17 6.62 11.83 0.83
C LEU A 17 7.59 10.72 0.39
N ASP A 18 8.68 10.58 1.13
CA ASP A 18 9.51 9.36 1.10
C ASP A 18 8.94 8.37 2.11
N LEU A 19 8.23 7.35 1.62
CA LEU A 19 7.63 6.32 2.48
C LEU A 19 8.62 5.22 2.90
N SER A 20 9.90 5.29 2.48
CA SER A 20 10.96 4.39 2.93
C SER A 20 11.57 4.80 4.28
N ILE A 21 11.25 6.01 4.76
CA ILE A 21 11.59 6.52 6.09
C ILE A 21 10.33 6.67 6.93
N GLU A 22 10.47 6.85 8.24
CA GLU A 22 9.32 7.02 9.11
C GLU A 22 8.57 8.32 8.80
N VAL A 23 7.25 8.21 8.60
CA VAL A 23 6.33 9.33 8.40
C VAL A 23 5.29 9.34 9.50
N ASP A 24 4.98 10.52 10.04
CA ASP A 24 3.89 10.75 10.98
C ASP A 24 3.18 12.06 10.61
N LEU A 25 1.99 11.93 10.01
CA LEU A 25 1.18 13.05 9.54
C LEU A 25 0.36 13.69 10.66
N LYS A 26 0.48 13.19 11.91
CA LYS A 26 -0.30 13.65 13.07
C LYS A 26 -1.81 13.57 12.89
N GLU A 27 -2.26 12.77 11.93
CA GLU A 27 -3.66 12.54 11.58
C GLU A 27 -3.88 11.05 11.33
N ARG A 28 -5.13 10.59 11.39
CA ARG A 28 -5.52 9.23 11.05
C ARG A 28 -6.82 9.25 10.27
N TRP A 29 -6.97 8.28 9.38
CA TRP A 29 -8.14 8.13 8.53
C TRP A 29 -8.79 6.76 8.74
N ASP A 30 -10.08 6.68 8.42
CA ASP A 30 -10.78 5.39 8.46
C ASP A 30 -10.12 4.36 7.53
N TRP A 31 -9.68 4.79 6.35
CA TRP A 31 -9.08 3.92 5.35
C TRP A 31 -7.81 4.52 4.75
N ALA A 32 -6.82 3.68 4.51
CA ALA A 32 -5.63 4.00 3.70
C ALA A 32 -5.59 3.15 2.44
N ILE A 33 -5.13 3.72 1.33
CA ILE A 33 -4.98 3.04 0.05
C ILE A 33 -3.56 3.24 -0.47
N SER A 34 -2.89 2.18 -0.92
CA SER A 34 -1.60 2.24 -1.58
C SER A 34 -1.53 1.19 -2.69
N ILE A 35 -1.27 1.60 -3.92
CA ILE A 35 -1.34 0.75 -5.12
C ILE A 35 -0.02 0.87 -5.88
N GLU A 36 0.66 -0.26 -6.08
CA GLU A 36 1.95 -0.40 -6.78
C GLU A 36 3.02 0.57 -6.23
N VAL A 37 3.28 0.48 -4.92
CA VAL A 37 4.28 1.31 -4.22
C VAL A 37 5.30 0.44 -3.48
N GLY A 38 4.85 -0.54 -2.70
CA GLY A 38 5.71 -1.32 -1.80
C GLY A 38 6.81 -2.10 -2.51
N GLU A 39 6.56 -2.56 -3.73
CA GLU A 39 7.53 -3.28 -4.58
C GLU A 39 8.73 -2.42 -5.02
N HIS A 40 8.63 -1.10 -4.89
CA HIS A 40 9.70 -0.14 -5.15
C HIS A 40 10.49 0.23 -3.90
N ILE A 41 9.97 -0.09 -2.70
CA ILE A 41 10.63 0.19 -1.43
C ILE A 41 11.78 -0.82 -1.23
N PRO A 42 12.99 -0.37 -0.83
CA PRO A 42 14.07 -1.30 -0.49
C PRO A 42 13.60 -2.35 0.54
N PRO A 43 13.90 -3.65 0.36
CA PRO A 43 13.44 -4.72 1.25
C PRO A 43 13.70 -4.47 2.74
N GLU A 44 14.81 -3.82 3.09
CA GLU A 44 15.20 -3.45 4.46
C GLU A 44 14.36 -2.31 5.06
N ARG A 45 13.59 -1.59 4.24
CA ARG A 45 12.65 -0.53 4.64
C ARG A 45 11.18 -0.96 4.54
N GLU A 46 10.92 -2.22 4.18
CA GLU A 46 9.57 -2.75 4.03
C GLU A 46 8.72 -2.56 5.29
N ASP A 47 9.27 -2.88 6.46
CA ASP A 47 8.56 -2.73 7.73
C ASP A 47 8.20 -1.26 8.00
N VAL A 48 9.12 -0.32 7.71
CA VAL A 48 8.88 1.12 7.87
C VAL A 48 7.73 1.59 6.96
N PHE A 49 7.71 1.13 5.71
CA PHE A 49 6.63 1.43 4.77
C PHE A 49 5.27 0.91 5.27
N ILE A 50 5.23 -0.35 5.73
CA ILE A 50 3.99 -0.96 6.24
C ILE A 50 3.56 -0.26 7.54
N ASP A 51 4.48 0.11 8.42
CA ASP A 51 4.21 0.89 9.64
C ASP A 51 3.65 2.27 9.31
N ASN A 52 4.17 2.94 8.29
CA ASN A 52 3.63 4.20 7.80
C ASN A 52 2.18 4.06 7.36
N ILE A 53 1.80 3.00 6.65
CA ILE A 53 0.39 2.83 6.26
C ILE A 53 -0.47 2.46 7.48
N ALA A 54 -0.05 1.44 8.24
CA ALA A 54 -0.81 0.90 9.35
C ALA A 54 -1.07 1.92 10.46
N LYS A 55 -0.10 2.79 10.76
CA LYS A 55 -0.27 3.81 11.81
C LYS A 55 -1.29 4.90 11.44
N HIS A 56 -1.63 5.08 10.17
CA HIS A 56 -2.55 6.12 9.72
C HIS A 56 -3.96 5.59 9.39
N ALA A 57 -4.18 4.26 9.43
CA ALA A 57 -5.47 3.64 9.15
C ALA A 57 -6.17 3.18 10.44
N CYS A 58 -7.48 3.44 10.55
CA CYS A 58 -8.30 3.07 11.71
C CYS A 58 -9.21 1.85 11.47
N LYS A 59 -9.80 1.72 10.27
CA LYS A 59 -10.78 0.66 9.95
C LYS A 59 -10.27 -0.32 8.91
N GLY A 60 -9.49 0.13 7.93
CA GLY A 60 -8.98 -0.78 6.91
C GLY A 60 -7.91 -0.21 6.00
N ILE A 61 -7.29 -1.11 5.24
CA ILE A 61 -6.23 -0.80 4.27
C ILE A 61 -6.56 -1.52 2.96
N VAL A 62 -6.43 -0.82 1.84
CA VAL A 62 -6.38 -1.43 0.49
C VAL A 62 -4.95 -1.30 -0.02
N LEU A 63 -4.30 -2.43 -0.27
CA LEU A 63 -2.89 -2.48 -0.66
C LEU A 63 -2.73 -3.35 -1.90
N SER A 64 -2.00 -2.91 -2.91
CA SER A 64 -1.44 -3.81 -3.92
C SER A 64 0.07 -3.92 -3.75
N TRP A 65 0.61 -5.04 -4.19
CA TRP A 65 2.04 -5.31 -4.15
C TRP A 65 2.42 -6.30 -5.24
N ALA A 66 3.34 -5.95 -6.13
CA ALA A 66 3.77 -6.85 -7.19
C ALA A 66 4.24 -8.21 -6.64
N VAL A 67 3.68 -9.29 -7.19
CA VAL A 67 4.08 -10.67 -6.83
C VAL A 67 5.43 -11.05 -7.45
N PRO A 68 6.15 -12.07 -6.92
CA PRO A 68 7.41 -12.49 -7.50
C PRO A 68 7.29 -12.86 -8.98
N GLY A 69 8.15 -12.27 -9.80
CA GLY A 69 8.14 -12.43 -11.26
C GLY A 69 7.32 -11.39 -12.03
N GLN A 70 6.46 -10.60 -11.35
CA GLN A 70 5.77 -9.47 -11.99
C GLN A 70 6.78 -8.40 -12.38
N GLN A 71 6.92 -8.20 -13.68
CA GLN A 71 7.81 -7.20 -14.26
C GLN A 71 7.27 -5.78 -14.03
N GLY A 72 8.19 -4.83 -13.91
CA GLY A 72 7.89 -3.40 -13.82
C GLY A 72 9.16 -2.62 -13.48
N ASN A 73 9.17 -1.33 -13.77
CA ASN A 73 10.36 -0.50 -13.55
C ASN A 73 10.62 -0.34 -12.05
N GLY A 74 11.84 -0.63 -11.60
CA GLY A 74 12.21 -0.48 -10.19
C GLY A 74 11.51 -1.45 -9.24
N HIS A 75 11.04 -2.61 -9.73
CA HIS A 75 10.54 -3.69 -8.87
C HIS A 75 11.74 -4.39 -8.20
N ILE A 76 12.07 -3.96 -6.99
CA ILE A 76 13.20 -4.48 -6.21
C ILE A 76 12.75 -5.32 -5.01
N ASN A 77 11.46 -5.26 -4.66
CA ASN A 77 10.91 -5.88 -3.47
C ASN A 77 9.58 -6.59 -3.75
N ASN A 78 9.50 -7.43 -4.79
CA ASN A 78 8.31 -8.25 -5.01
C ASN A 78 8.06 -9.23 -3.85
N ARG A 79 6.79 -9.38 -3.44
CA ARG A 79 6.39 -10.24 -2.31
C ARG A 79 5.15 -11.05 -2.64
N TYR A 80 5.09 -12.28 -2.12
CA TYR A 80 3.85 -13.04 -2.15
C TYR A 80 2.82 -12.39 -1.22
N ASN A 81 1.54 -12.42 -1.59
CA ASN A 81 0.46 -11.86 -0.76
C ASN A 81 0.46 -12.43 0.66
N SER A 82 0.81 -13.72 0.84
CA SER A 82 0.89 -14.35 2.16
C SER A 82 1.88 -13.65 3.10
N HIS A 83 2.99 -13.13 2.56
CA HIS A 83 3.97 -12.36 3.31
C HIS A 83 3.39 -11.02 3.79
N ILE A 84 2.76 -10.27 2.87
CA ILE A 84 2.13 -8.98 3.20
C ILE A 84 0.97 -9.16 4.19
N ILE A 85 0.18 -10.22 4.03
CA ILE A 85 -0.89 -10.59 4.96
C ILE A 85 -0.34 -10.83 6.36
N GLU A 86 0.74 -11.58 6.49
CA GLU A 86 1.38 -11.82 7.79
C GLU A 86 1.96 -10.53 8.39
N GLN A 87 2.52 -9.64 7.57
CA GLN A 87 3.07 -8.36 8.05
C GLN A 87 2.00 -7.41 8.59
N LEU A 88 0.83 -7.32 7.93
CA LEU A 88 -0.28 -6.51 8.42
C LEU A 88 -0.99 -7.15 9.62
N LYS A 89 -1.01 -8.49 9.69
CA LYS A 89 -1.48 -9.22 10.87
C LYS A 89 -0.71 -8.85 12.14
N LYS A 90 0.61 -8.72 12.06
CA LYS A 90 1.45 -8.26 13.19
C LYS A 90 1.08 -6.85 13.67
N ARG A 91 0.39 -6.06 12.85
CA ARG A 91 -0.01 -4.67 13.10
C ARG A 91 -1.50 -4.54 13.43
N GLY A 92 -2.17 -5.65 13.72
CA GLY A 92 -3.57 -5.67 14.12
C GLY A 92 -4.59 -5.70 12.99
N PHE A 93 -4.15 -5.95 11.74
CA PHE A 93 -5.05 -6.02 10.60
C PHE A 93 -5.28 -7.46 10.13
N HIS A 94 -6.50 -7.76 9.71
CA HIS A 94 -6.98 -9.07 9.32
C HIS A 94 -7.19 -9.08 7.82
N HIS A 95 -6.96 -10.21 7.14
CA HIS A 95 -7.20 -10.31 5.70
C HIS A 95 -8.70 -10.32 5.39
N GLY A 96 -9.21 -9.24 4.80
CA GLY A 96 -10.58 -9.09 4.33
C GLY A 96 -10.82 -9.84 3.03
N LEU A 97 -10.87 -11.17 3.07
CA LEU A 97 -10.98 -11.99 1.87
C LEU A 97 -12.29 -11.74 1.10
N ALA A 98 -13.40 -11.48 1.80
CA ALA A 98 -14.68 -11.20 1.18
C ALA A 98 -14.65 -9.86 0.43
N GLU A 99 -14.10 -8.82 1.07
CA GLU A 99 -13.93 -7.48 0.53
C GLU A 99 -12.94 -7.47 -0.63
N GLN A 100 -11.82 -8.18 -0.51
CA GLN A 100 -10.86 -8.36 -1.60
C GLN A 100 -11.51 -9.05 -2.80
N THR A 101 -12.25 -10.13 -2.56
CA THR A 101 -12.95 -10.87 -3.63
C THR A 101 -13.99 -9.99 -4.29
N PHE A 102 -14.73 -9.20 -3.52
CA PHE A 102 -15.68 -8.23 -4.04
C PHE A 102 -14.99 -7.17 -4.91
N LEU A 103 -13.93 -6.53 -4.40
CA LEU A 103 -13.18 -5.50 -5.11
C LEU A 103 -12.61 -6.01 -6.44
N ARG A 104 -12.04 -7.22 -6.45
CA ARG A 104 -11.47 -7.85 -7.66
C ARG A 104 -12.49 -8.08 -8.77
N LYS A 105 -13.80 -8.16 -8.48
CA LYS A 105 -14.85 -8.27 -9.52
C LYS A 105 -14.99 -7.00 -10.36
N TYR A 106 -14.56 -5.86 -9.85
CA TYR A 106 -14.71 -4.55 -10.49
C TYR A 106 -13.39 -3.99 -11.03
N LEU A 107 -12.29 -4.76 -10.97
CA LEU A 107 -11.02 -4.35 -11.52
C LEU A 107 -10.92 -4.64 -13.01
N SER A 108 -10.51 -3.63 -13.78
CA SER A 108 -10.22 -3.75 -15.21
C SER A 108 -8.74 -4.05 -15.50
N PHE A 109 -7.86 -3.91 -14.51
CA PHE A 109 -6.41 -4.04 -14.66
C PHE A 109 -5.94 -5.44 -14.26
N ALA A 110 -5.47 -6.22 -15.25
CA ALA A 110 -5.11 -7.62 -15.04
C ALA A 110 -4.03 -7.84 -13.97
N HIS A 111 -3.02 -6.96 -13.91
CA HIS A 111 -1.94 -7.06 -12.91
C HIS A 111 -2.42 -6.83 -11.48
N LEU A 112 -3.55 -6.13 -11.27
CA LEU A 112 -4.12 -5.94 -9.93
C LEU A 112 -4.97 -7.13 -9.45
N LEU A 113 -5.43 -8.00 -10.36
CA LEU A 113 -6.33 -9.10 -10.02
C LEU A 113 -5.71 -10.12 -9.06
N ASN A 114 -4.38 -10.28 -9.07
CA ASN A 114 -3.66 -11.15 -8.15
C ASN A 114 -2.87 -10.38 -7.08
N THR A 115 -2.58 -9.09 -7.24
CA THR A 115 -1.79 -8.29 -6.28
C THR A 115 -2.61 -7.51 -5.26
N ILE A 116 -3.85 -7.10 -5.58
CA ILE A 116 -4.63 -6.28 -4.66
C ILE A 116 -5.13 -7.09 -3.46
N MET A 117 -5.05 -6.50 -2.28
CA MET A 117 -5.43 -7.05 -0.99
C MET A 117 -6.24 -6.02 -0.20
N VAL A 118 -7.17 -6.51 0.61
CA VAL A 118 -7.98 -5.69 1.52
C VAL A 118 -7.78 -6.19 2.94
N PHE A 119 -7.62 -5.28 3.88
CA PHE A 119 -7.37 -5.55 5.28
C PHE A 119 -8.31 -4.77 6.17
N ILE A 120 -8.74 -5.37 7.28
CA ILE A 120 -9.70 -4.82 8.24
C ILE A 120 -9.06 -4.82 9.63
N ALA A 121 -9.20 -3.74 10.39
CA ALA A 121 -8.70 -3.64 11.77
C ALA A 121 -9.61 -4.34 12.80
#